data_AF-A0A166H1M1-F1
#
_entry.id   AF-A0A166H1M1-F1
#
_cell.length_a   1.000
_cell.length_b   1.000
_cell.length_c   1.000
_cell.angle_alpha   90.00
_cell.angle_beta   90.00
_cell.angle_gamma   90.00
#
_symmetry.space_group_name_H-M   'P 1'
#
loop_
_entity.id
_entity.type
_entity.pdbx_description
1 polymer ?
#
loop_
_entity_poly.entity_id
_entity_poly.type
_entity_poly.pdbx_seq_one_letter_code
_entity_poly.pdbx_strand_id
1 'polypeptide(L)' 'MAVGEHAIELAEYLRTRVLELVVHGFDLARATGVPHGLPAEAVEATCALAGGLAARAGRAEEFLMAVSGRERLSAGFSVL' A
#
# COMPACT_ATOMS: atom_id res chain seq x y z
N MET A 1 12.73 19.19 -6.55
CA MET A 1 14.15 19.36 -6.97
C MET A 1 14.90 18.14 -6.49
N ALA A 2 14.96 17.14 -7.35
CA ALA A 2 15.70 15.91 -7.14
C ALA A 2 17.21 16.18 -7.38
N VAL A 3 18.09 15.75 -6.45
CA VAL A 3 19.56 15.93 -6.55
C VAL A 3 20.21 14.58 -6.87
N GLY A 4 20.59 14.35 -8.13
CA GLY A 4 21.32 13.17 -8.60
C GLY A 4 20.58 12.33 -9.65
N GLU A 5 21.32 11.51 -10.42
CA GLU A 5 20.82 10.69 -11.54
C GLU A 5 19.80 9.59 -11.11
N HIS A 6 19.65 9.35 -9.81
CA HIS A 6 18.68 8.43 -9.21
C HIS A 6 17.74 9.11 -8.22
N ALA A 7 17.69 10.44 -8.23
CA ALA A 7 16.90 11.17 -7.27
C ALA A 7 15.41 11.05 -7.59
N ILE A 8 14.65 10.65 -6.58
CA ILE A 8 13.19 10.59 -6.66
C ILE A 8 12.66 11.88 -6.04
N GLU A 9 11.58 12.43 -6.60
CA GLU A 9 10.95 13.60 -6.00
C GLU A 9 10.52 13.25 -4.57
N LEU A 10 10.79 14.16 -3.61
CA LEU A 10 10.51 13.93 -2.18
C LEU A 10 9.06 13.51 -1.95
N ALA A 11 8.13 14.10 -2.70
CA ALA A 11 6.72 13.73 -2.63
C ALA A 11 6.47 12.26 -3.05
N GLU A 12 7.20 11.74 -4.03
CA GLU A 12 7.10 10.33 -4.43
C GLU A 12 7.72 9.42 -3.38
N TYR A 13 8.87 9.82 -2.83
CA TYR A 13 9.53 9.10 -1.72
C TYR A 13 8.62 8.96 -0.51
N LEU A 14 8.01 10.06 -0.08
CA LEU A 14 7.13 10.06 1.07
C LEU A 14 5.90 9.20 0.81
N ARG A 15 5.36 9.21 -0.41
CA ARG A 15 4.19 8.42 -0.77
C ARG A 15 4.45 6.91 -0.64
N THR A 16 5.57 6.41 -1.18
CA THR A 16 5.92 4.98 -1.08
C THR A 16 6.35 4.61 0.34
N ARG A 17 7.02 5.52 1.06
CA ARG A 17 7.41 5.32 2.47
C ARG A 17 6.21 5.17 3.40
N VAL A 18 5.14 5.94 3.19
CA VAL A 18 3.90 5.80 3.98
C VAL A 18 3.32 4.40 3.84
N LEU A 19 3.24 3.88 2.61
CA LEU A 19 2.75 2.53 2.37
C LEU A 19 3.59 1.48 3.10
N GLU A 20 4.93 1.56 3.01
CA GLU A 20 5.82 0.59 3.67
C GLU A 20 5.64 0.61 5.18
N LEU A 21 5.56 1.79 5.78
CA LEU A 21 5.39 1.93 7.24
C LEU A 21 4.03 1.43 7.71
N VAL A 22 2.97 1.63 6.93
CA VAL A 22 1.62 1.13 7.26
C VAL A 22 1.59 -0.40 7.20
N VAL A 23 2.08 -1.00 6.10
CA VAL A 23 2.09 -2.45 5.92
C VAL A 23 2.93 -3.12 7.02
N HIS A 24 4.16 -2.65 7.23
CA HIS A 24 5.02 -3.21 8.28
C HIS A 24 4.50 -2.93 9.69
N GLY A 25 3.81 -1.80 9.91
CA GLY A 25 3.12 -1.53 11.17
C GLY A 25 2.01 -2.54 11.45
N PHE A 26 1.23 -2.93 10.44
CA PHE A 26 0.24 -4.01 10.56
C PHE A 26 0.90 -5.37 10.83
N ASP A 27 1.99 -5.69 10.14
CA ASP A 27 2.75 -6.93 10.38
C ASP A 27 3.24 -7.02 11.83
N LEU A 28 3.83 -5.94 12.35
CA LEU A 28 4.31 -5.85 13.74
C LEU A 28 3.15 -5.98 14.74
N ALA A 29 2.04 -5.27 14.50
CA ALA A 29 0.88 -5.35 15.38
C ALA A 29 0.32 -6.78 15.46
N ARG A 30 0.25 -7.48 14.32
CA ARG A 30 -0.19 -8.87 14.25
C ARG A 30 0.79 -9.83 14.93
N ALA A 31 2.10 -9.61 14.76
CA ALA A 31 3.13 -10.46 15.36
C ALA A 31 3.25 -10.29 16.88
N THR A 32 2.96 -9.09 17.39
CA THR A 32 3.13 -8.74 18.82
C THR A 32 1.82 -8.76 19.61
N GLY A 33 0.67 -8.69 18.94
CA GLY A 33 -0.63 -8.48 19.57
C GLY A 33 -0.86 -7.04 20.08
N VAL A 34 0.05 -6.10 19.79
CA VAL A 34 -0.06 -4.69 20.20
C VAL A 34 -0.83 -3.90 19.13
N PRO A 35 -1.82 -3.07 19.48
CA PRO A 35 -2.50 -2.21 18.51
C PRO A 35 -1.54 -1.27 17.78
N HIS A 36 -1.69 -1.14 16.45
CA HIS A 36 -0.72 -0.41 15.61
C HIS A 36 -0.68 1.11 15.85
N GLY A 37 -1.76 1.73 16.34
CA GLY A 37 -1.83 3.19 16.58
C GLY A 37 -1.63 4.11 15.36
N LEU A 38 -1.45 3.54 14.15
CA LEU A 38 -1.27 4.27 12.89
C LEU A 38 -2.38 5.32 12.64
N PRO A 39 -2.03 6.52 12.13
CA PRO A 39 -3.02 7.54 11.75
C PRO A 39 -3.97 7.05 10.65
N ALA A 40 -5.25 7.42 10.75
CA ALA A 40 -6.28 6.99 9.79
C ALA A 40 -5.97 7.47 8.37
N GLU A 41 -5.45 8.70 8.22
CA GLU A 41 -5.06 9.27 6.95
C GLU A 41 -3.92 8.49 6.26
N ALA A 42 -3.01 7.88 7.03
CA ALA A 42 -1.93 7.06 6.49
C ALA A 42 -2.47 5.74 5.94
N VAL A 43 -3.45 5.14 6.63
CA VAL A 43 -4.13 3.92 6.18
C VAL A 43 -4.93 4.19 4.91
N GLU A 44 -5.69 5.30 4.87
CA GLU A 44 -6.45 5.71 3.69
C GLU A 44 -5.53 5.94 2.48
N ALA A 45 -4.44 6.70 2.65
CA ALA A 45 -3.46 6.95 1.59
C ALA A 45 -2.83 5.65 1.06
N THR A 46 -2.59 4.68 1.95
CA THR A 46 -2.06 3.36 1.58
C THR A 46 -3.05 2.58 0.72
N CYS A 47 -4.34 2.57 1.09
CA CYS A 47 -5.39 1.93 0.29
C CYS A 47 -5.51 2.55 -1.11
N ALA A 48 -5.48 3.88 -1.20
CA ALA A 48 -5.52 4.59 -2.48
C ALA A 48 -4.30 4.25 -3.36
N LEU A 49 -3.10 4.21 -2.78
CA LEU A 49 -1.89 3.86 -3.50
C LEU A 49 -1.91 2.41 -3.99
N ALA A 50 -2.37 1.46 -3.17
CA ALA A 50 -2.49 0.05 -3.54
C ALA A 50 -3.44 -0.15 -4.72
N GLY A 51 -4.61 0.51 -4.73
CA GLY A 51 -5.51 0.49 -5.88
C GLY A 51 -4.89 1.09 -7.14
N GLY A 52 -4.14 2.19 -7.00
CA GLY A 52 -3.39 2.78 -8.10
C GLY A 52 -2.29 1.86 -8.64
N LEU A 53 -1.59 1.13 -7.78
CA LEU A 53 -0.60 0.12 -8.17
C LEU A 53 -1.25 -1.06 -8.89
N ALA A 54 -2.38 -1.57 -8.40
CA ALA A 54 -3.15 -2.63 -9.06
C ALA A 54 -3.53 -2.22 -10.50
N ALA A 55 -4.00 -0.98 -10.68
CA ALA A 55 -4.35 -0.46 -12.00
C ALA A 55 -3.15 -0.40 -12.94
N ARG A 56 -2.02 0.16 -12.48
CA ARG A 56 -0.79 0.24 -13.30
C ARG A 56 -0.19 -1.14 -13.61
N ALA A 57 -0.40 -2.12 -12.74
CA ALA A 57 0.05 -3.50 -12.92
C ALA A 57 -0.89 -4.34 -13.81
N GLY A 58 -2.00 -3.79 -14.31
CA GLY A 58 -2.98 -4.55 -15.10
C GLY A 58 -3.83 -5.52 -14.27
N ARG A 59 -3.88 -5.32 -12.95
CA ARG A 59 -4.59 -6.19 -11.97
C ARG A 59 -5.83 -5.52 -11.36
N ALA A 60 -6.35 -4.47 -12.00
CA ALA A 60 -7.48 -3.70 -11.47
C ALA A 60 -8.73 -4.54 -11.26
N GLU A 61 -9.07 -5.42 -12.21
CA GLU A 61 -10.27 -6.26 -12.13
C GLU A 61 -10.20 -7.19 -10.92
N GLU A 62 -9.11 -7.96 -10.78
CA GLU A 62 -8.89 -8.85 -9.63
C GLU A 62 -8.97 -8.09 -8.29
N PHE A 63 -8.33 -6.91 -8.20
CA PHE A 63 -8.37 -6.07 -7.02
C PHE A 63 -9.80 -5.59 -6.70
N LEU A 64 -10.50 -5.02 -7.68
CA LEU A 64 -11.85 -4.44 -7.50
C LEU A 64 -12.91 -5.49 -7.22
N MET A 65 -12.83 -6.66 -7.85
CA MET A 65 -13.74 -7.78 -7.57
C MET A 65 -13.56 -8.26 -6.13
N ALA A 66 -12.34 -8.28 -5.61
CA ALA A 66 -12.09 -8.70 -4.24
C ALA A 66 -12.49 -7.66 -3.18
N VAL A 67 -12.05 -6.39 -3.31
CA VAL A 67 -12.38 -5.36 -2.30
C VAL A 67 -13.86 -4.97 -2.29
N SER A 68 -14.58 -5.25 -3.38
CA SER A 68 -16.04 -5.08 -3.45
C SER A 68 -16.83 -6.32 -3.01
N GLY A 69 -16.15 -7.37 -2.55
CA GLY A 69 -16.75 -8.58 -1.97
C GLY A 69 -17.33 -9.57 -2.98
N ARG A 70 -17.03 -9.43 -4.28
CA ARG A 70 -17.54 -10.31 -5.33
C ARG A 70 -16.67 -11.56 -5.51
N GLU A 71 -15.37 -11.43 -5.28
CA GLU A 71 -14.41 -12.53 -5.38
C GLU A 71 -13.42 -12.51 -4.20
N ARG A 72 -12.57 -13.53 -4.12
CA ARG A 72 -11.44 -13.55 -3.17
C ARG A 72 -10.17 -13.15 -3.91
N LEU A 73 -9.27 -12.43 -3.23
CA LEU A 73 -7.90 -12.24 -3.76
C LEU A 73 -7.21 -13.60 -3.88
N SER A 74 -6.47 -13.79 -4.97
CA SER A 74 -5.64 -14.98 -5.15
C SER A 74 -4.60 -15.10 -4.02
N ALA A 75 -4.25 -16.33 -3.67
CA ALA A 75 -3.19 -16.58 -2.70
C ALA A 75 -1.88 -15.98 -3.24
N GLY A 76 -1.22 -15.15 -2.44
CA GLY A 76 0.01 -14.45 -2.84
C GLY A 76 -0.21 -13.21 -3.73
N PHE A 77 -1.45 -12.69 -3.85
CA PHE A 77 -1.69 -11.41 -4.49
C PHE A 77 -0.82 -10.30 -3.87
N SER A 78 -0.09 -9.57 -4.71
CA SER A 78 0.68 -8.38 -4.36
C SER A 78 0.65 -7.36 -5.50
N VAL A 79 0.68 -6.09 -5.12
CA VAL A 79 0.91 -4.94 -6.02
C VAL A 79 2.19 -4.18 -5.68
N LEU A 80 2.95 -4.73 -4.72
CA LEU A 80 4.30 -4.34 -4.32
C LEU A 80 5.30 -5.31 -4.94
#